data_AF-A0A963L2R1-F1
#
_entry.id   AF-A0A963L2R1-F1
#
_cell.length_a   1.000
_cell.length_b   1.000
_cell.length_c   1.000
_cell.angle_alpha   90.00
_cell.angle_beta   90.00
_cell.angle_gamma   90.00
#
_symmetry.space_group_name_H-M   'P 1'
#
loop_
_entity.id
_entity.type
_entity.pdbx_description
1 polymer ?
#
loop_
_entity_poly.entity_id
_entity_poly.type
_entity_poly.pdbx_seq_one_letter_code
_entity_poly.pdbx_strand_id
1 'polypeptide(L)'
;MTIGHMNDADYMDLALREAKAAAEMGEVPVGAVVVHQGRVIATGRNGPVGGHDPTAHAEIVALRAAARAIENYRLEDCELFVTLEPCVMCGGAMLHARLKRVVFGAPDPKTGAAGSVLNVFDQPALNHHTQVKGGVLALESGELLVDFFRDRRQQQREAAHPLREDALRTPEGRFASLPDYPWAPRYVSDLPSLAGLRMHYIDEGPKDAPRTWLCLHGNPAWSYLYRKMIPVFLAAGDRVVAPDLIGFGKSDKPKKESFHRFNWHRDVLLEFVARLALRNVVLVVQDWGGLLGLTLPMEAPERYLGLLVMNTTLATGDVPLSPGFLAWRDMCAKKPMFDVGRLFERGNPHLSADECDAYNAPFPDAGHRAALRAFPPMVPELPEDEGASLSREALRFWRERWEGKTLMVVGAQDPVLGEPVMRTLASHIRGCPDPWVLREAGHFVQEHGEPVAKAALQHFSF
;
A
#
# COMPACT_ATOMS: atom_id res chain seq x y z
N MET A 1 43.00 24.26 29.53
CA MET A 1 42.04 23.33 28.86
C MET A 1 40.83 23.24 29.75
N THR A 2 39.76 23.97 29.42
CA THR A 2 38.49 23.92 30.15
C THR A 2 37.87 22.54 29.91
N ILE A 3 37.73 21.75 30.97
CA ILE A 3 36.96 20.51 30.96
C ILE A 3 35.51 20.95 30.69
N GLY A 4 35.01 20.71 29.48
CA GLY A 4 33.63 21.05 29.13
C GLY A 4 32.67 20.26 30.01
N HIS A 5 31.83 20.95 30.79
CA HIS A 5 30.75 20.30 31.53
C HIS A 5 29.72 19.74 30.54
N MET A 6 29.50 18.43 30.57
CA MET A 6 28.43 17.77 29.80
C MET A 6 27.05 18.22 30.31
N ASN A 7 26.13 18.49 29.40
CA ASN A 7 24.74 18.86 29.67
C ASN A 7 23.78 17.68 29.42
N ASP A 8 22.47 17.90 29.64
CA ASP A 8 21.45 16.85 29.49
C ASP A 8 21.41 16.23 28.08
N ALA A 9 21.63 17.04 27.03
CA ALA A 9 21.64 16.56 25.64
C ALA A 9 22.88 15.69 25.36
N ASP A 10 24.03 16.01 25.96
CA ASP A 10 25.24 15.19 25.81
C ASP A 10 25.05 13.78 26.39
N TYR A 11 24.41 13.67 27.57
CA TYR A 11 24.10 12.37 28.16
C TYR A 11 22.98 11.64 27.42
N MET A 12 22.00 12.37 26.89
CA MET A 12 20.95 11.77 26.06
C MET A 12 21.52 11.22 24.75
N ASP A 13 22.52 11.87 24.14
CA ASP A 13 23.20 11.31 22.96
C ASP A 13 23.90 9.98 23.28
N LEU A 14 24.48 9.84 24.48
CA LEU A 14 25.03 8.56 24.93
C LEU A 14 23.93 7.49 25.10
N ALA A 15 22.78 7.87 25.66
CA ALA A 15 21.62 6.97 25.73
C ALA A 15 21.10 6.58 24.33
N LEU A 16 21.11 7.50 23.35
CA LEU A 16 20.76 7.22 21.96
C LEU A 16 21.73 6.25 21.29
N ARG A 17 23.03 6.27 21.62
CA ARG A 17 23.98 5.26 21.14
C ARG A 17 23.64 3.87 21.66
N GLU A 18 23.26 3.76 22.93
CA GLU A 18 22.79 2.50 23.52
C GLU A 18 21.47 2.03 22.88
N ALA A 19 20.55 2.96 22.59
CA ALA A 19 19.29 2.67 21.90
C ALA A 19 19.52 2.12 20.48
N LYS A 20 20.45 2.71 19.72
CA LYS A 20 20.86 2.23 18.39
C LYS A 20 21.46 0.83 18.47
N ALA A 21 22.32 0.59 19.46
CA ALA A 21 22.91 -0.73 19.67
C ALA A 21 21.87 -1.80 20.11
N ALA A 22 20.78 -1.40 20.78
CA ALA A 22 19.64 -2.29 21.02
C ALA A 22 18.94 -2.67 19.71
N ALA A 23 18.71 -1.69 18.83
CA ALA A 23 18.10 -1.90 17.52
C ALA A 23 18.88 -2.90 16.66
N GLU A 24 20.21 -2.80 16.65
CA GLU A 24 21.12 -3.70 15.94
C GLU A 24 21.00 -5.16 16.41
N MET A 25 20.59 -5.38 17.66
CA MET A 25 20.32 -6.71 18.22
C MET A 25 18.86 -7.15 18.06
N GLY A 26 18.04 -6.35 17.38
CA GLY A 26 16.62 -6.61 17.17
C GLY A 26 15.72 -6.28 18.36
N GLU A 27 16.22 -5.54 19.35
CA GLU A 27 15.47 -5.06 20.52
C GLU A 27 14.79 -3.72 20.23
N VAL A 28 13.70 -3.41 20.95
CA VAL A 28 13.08 -2.08 20.87
C VAL A 28 14.12 -1.02 21.26
N PRO A 29 14.36 0.03 20.45
CA PRO A 29 15.52 0.91 20.58
C PRO A 29 15.35 1.91 21.74
N VAL A 30 15.54 1.42 22.95
CA VAL A 30 15.62 2.24 24.17
C VAL A 30 16.98 2.03 24.80
N GLY A 31 17.62 3.14 25.14
CA GLY A 31 18.92 3.18 25.82
C GLY A 31 18.85 4.11 27.00
N ALA A 32 19.71 3.86 27.99
CA ALA A 32 19.81 4.63 29.20
C ALA A 32 21.25 4.74 29.70
N VAL A 33 21.56 5.83 30.39
CA VAL A 33 22.83 6.02 31.10
C VAL A 33 22.59 6.54 32.50
N VAL A 34 23.40 6.11 33.46
CA VAL A 34 23.39 6.62 34.84
C VAL A 34 24.65 7.44 35.08
N VAL A 35 24.45 8.63 35.60
CA VAL A 35 25.48 9.64 35.87
C VAL A 35 25.58 9.87 37.36
N HIS A 36 26.80 9.89 37.90
CA HIS A 36 27.09 10.27 39.27
C HIS A 36 28.19 11.32 39.26
N GLN A 37 27.94 12.48 39.87
CA GLN A 37 28.90 13.62 39.91
C GLN A 37 29.45 14.02 38.53
N GLY A 38 28.58 14.04 37.52
CA GLY A 38 28.96 14.40 36.15
C GLY A 38 29.76 13.34 35.38
N ARG A 39 29.85 12.12 35.92
CA ARG A 39 30.51 10.99 35.25
C ARG A 39 29.50 9.87 35.00
N VAL A 40 29.48 9.34 33.77
CA VAL A 40 28.71 8.12 33.45
C VAL A 40 29.34 6.94 34.19
N ILE A 41 28.55 6.29 35.03
CA ILE A 41 28.98 5.13 35.83
C ILE A 41 28.38 3.81 35.30
N ALA A 42 27.30 3.90 34.52
CA ALA A 42 26.66 2.75 33.91
C ALA A 42 25.90 3.13 32.65
N THR A 43 25.76 2.17 31.75
CA THR A 43 24.88 2.24 30.60
C THR A 43 23.93 1.05 30.62
N GLY A 44 22.80 1.18 29.94
CA GLY A 44 21.82 0.13 29.78
C GLY A 44 21.07 0.30 28.47
N ARG A 45 20.59 -0.82 27.94
CA ARG A 45 19.79 -0.88 26.72
C ARG A 45 18.76 -1.97 26.86
N ASN A 46 17.67 -1.89 26.13
CA ASN A 46 16.67 -2.96 26.13
C ASN A 46 17.32 -4.29 25.73
N GLY A 47 17.02 -5.34 26.49
CA GLY A 47 17.29 -6.73 26.19
C GLY A 47 16.17 -7.74 26.47
N PRO A 48 14.85 -7.40 26.48
CA PRO A 48 13.83 -8.41 26.81
C PRO A 48 13.74 -9.59 25.84
N VAL A 49 13.96 -9.37 24.54
CA VAL A 49 13.80 -10.41 23.52
C VAL A 49 14.95 -11.41 23.57
N GLY A 50 16.19 -10.93 23.46
CA GLY A 50 17.39 -11.76 23.45
C GLY A 50 17.73 -12.33 24.83
N GLY A 51 17.42 -11.60 25.90
CA GLY A 51 17.65 -12.04 27.27
C GLY A 51 16.53 -12.90 27.84
N HIS A 52 15.37 -13.00 27.16
CA HIS A 52 14.15 -13.60 27.70
C HIS A 52 13.78 -13.07 29.10
N ASP A 53 14.15 -11.82 29.41
CA ASP A 53 13.92 -11.16 30.69
C ASP A 53 12.88 -10.05 30.52
N PRO A 54 11.63 -10.23 30.98
CA PRO A 54 10.58 -9.23 30.83
C PRO A 54 10.90 -7.91 31.56
N THR A 55 11.91 -7.91 32.45
CA THR A 55 12.34 -6.72 33.20
C THR A 55 13.59 -6.06 32.63
N ALA A 56 14.21 -6.59 31.57
CA ALA A 56 15.44 -6.08 30.98
C ALA A 56 15.21 -4.82 30.11
N HIS A 57 14.47 -3.86 30.66
CA HIS A 57 14.35 -2.51 30.10
C HIS A 57 15.66 -1.75 30.32
N ALA A 58 15.97 -0.81 29.42
CA ALA A 58 17.21 -0.04 29.45
C ALA A 58 17.49 0.58 30.82
N GLU A 59 16.46 1.12 31.47
CA GLU A 59 16.55 1.75 32.78
C GLU A 59 16.88 0.74 33.87
N ILE A 60 16.23 -0.43 33.88
CA ILE A 60 16.51 -1.49 34.85
C ILE A 60 17.93 -2.03 34.67
N VAL A 61 18.36 -2.23 33.43
CA VAL A 61 19.73 -2.67 33.10
C VAL A 61 20.75 -1.65 33.60
N ALA A 62 20.52 -0.36 33.33
CA ALA A 62 21.42 0.72 33.75
C ALA A 62 21.46 0.88 35.28
N LEU A 63 20.31 0.80 35.96
CA LEU A 63 20.21 0.84 37.43
C LEU A 63 20.95 -0.33 38.07
N ARG A 64 20.77 -1.56 37.56
CA ARG A 64 21.48 -2.76 38.07
C ARG A 64 22.99 -2.62 37.90
N ALA A 65 23.45 -2.09 36.76
CA ALA A 65 24.87 -1.85 36.52
C ALA A 65 25.43 -0.73 37.42
N ALA A 66 24.70 0.37 37.61
CA ALA A 66 25.09 1.46 38.50
C ALA A 66 25.18 1.00 39.97
N ALA A 67 24.21 0.21 40.42
CA ALA A 67 24.19 -0.32 41.78
C ALA A 67 25.39 -1.22 42.08
N ARG A 68 25.83 -2.00 41.09
CA ARG A 68 27.07 -2.78 41.18
C ARG A 68 28.31 -1.89 41.21
N ALA A 69 28.35 -0.84 40.40
CA ALA A 69 29.48 0.09 40.34
C ALA A 69 29.65 0.92 41.62
N ILE A 70 28.56 1.25 42.30
CA ILE A 70 28.53 1.98 43.59
C ILE A 70 28.57 1.02 44.80
N GLU A 71 28.36 -0.28 44.58
CA GLU A 71 28.17 -1.29 45.63
C GLU A 71 27.01 -0.95 46.59
N ASN A 72 25.96 -0.31 46.07
CA ASN A 72 24.77 0.06 46.83
C ASN A 72 23.53 0.03 45.93
N TYR A 73 22.42 -0.51 46.45
CA TYR A 73 21.14 -0.51 45.74
C TYR A 73 20.47 0.87 45.73
N ARG A 74 20.90 1.78 46.62
CA ARG A 74 20.52 3.19 46.61
C ARG A 74 21.56 3.97 45.82
N LEU A 75 21.08 4.65 44.80
CA LEU A 75 21.83 5.50 43.86
C LEU A 75 21.53 6.97 44.17
N GLU A 76 21.69 7.34 45.45
CA GLU A 76 21.58 8.74 45.87
C GLU A 76 22.60 9.58 45.08
N ASP A 77 22.26 10.84 44.79
CA ASP A 77 23.03 11.74 43.91
C ASP A 77 23.25 11.28 42.46
N CYS A 78 22.66 10.16 42.04
CA CYS A 78 22.71 9.71 40.66
C CYS A 78 21.53 10.26 39.85
N GLU A 79 21.80 10.42 38.56
CA GLU A 79 20.86 10.90 37.56
C GLU A 79 20.75 9.88 36.43
N LEU A 80 19.54 9.59 35.94
CA LEU A 80 19.32 8.66 34.85
C LEU A 80 18.79 9.39 33.63
N PHE A 81 19.40 9.14 32.48
CA PHE A 81 18.96 9.62 31.17
C PHE A 81 18.46 8.44 30.36
N VAL A 82 17.27 8.50 29.78
CA VAL A 82 16.66 7.42 28.98
C VAL A 82 15.98 7.96 27.74
N THR A 83 16.10 7.28 26.60
CA THR A 83 15.57 7.80 25.32
C THR A 83 14.04 7.82 25.24
N LEU A 84 13.35 6.99 26.03
CA LEU A 84 11.89 6.90 26.08
C LEU A 84 11.39 7.13 27.51
N GLU A 85 10.21 7.74 27.65
CA GLU A 85 9.54 7.89 28.93
C GLU A 85 9.43 6.55 29.67
N PRO A 86 9.81 6.49 30.96
CA PRO A 86 9.85 5.23 31.69
C PRO A 86 8.44 4.70 31.95
N CYS A 87 8.28 3.37 31.85
CA CYS A 87 7.05 2.70 32.26
C CYS A 87 6.93 2.60 33.79
N VAL A 88 5.77 2.14 34.29
CA VAL A 88 5.47 2.01 35.74
C VAL A 88 6.53 1.21 36.49
N MET A 89 7.00 0.09 35.92
CA MET A 89 8.03 -0.76 36.53
C MET A 89 9.34 0.00 36.71
N CYS A 90 9.79 0.69 35.65
CA CYS A 90 11.05 1.42 35.66
C CYS A 90 10.96 2.64 36.60
N GLY A 91 9.85 3.38 36.56
CA GLY A 91 9.59 4.50 37.48
C GLY A 91 9.59 4.06 38.95
N GLY A 92 8.94 2.94 39.27
CA GLY A 92 9.01 2.36 40.62
C GLY A 92 10.43 1.99 41.03
N ALA A 93 11.21 1.36 40.15
CA ALA A 93 12.60 1.02 40.41
C ALA A 93 13.48 2.26 40.65
N MET A 94 13.28 3.34 39.89
CA MET A 94 13.99 4.61 40.06
C MET A 94 13.70 5.24 41.43
N LEU A 95 12.44 5.21 41.88
CA LEU A 95 12.04 5.70 43.20
C LEU A 95 12.66 4.86 44.33
N HIS A 96 12.68 3.52 44.18
CA HIS A 96 13.34 2.62 45.13
C HIS A 96 14.87 2.82 45.17
N ALA A 97 15.49 3.09 44.02
CA ALA A 97 16.90 3.42 43.90
C ALA A 97 17.23 4.82 44.41
N ARG A 98 16.23 5.66 44.66
CA ARG A 98 16.38 7.04 45.16
C ARG A 98 17.19 7.95 44.25
N LEU A 99 16.99 7.82 42.94
CA LEU A 99 17.61 8.73 42.00
C LEU A 99 17.28 10.19 42.35
N LYS A 100 18.28 11.06 42.17
CA LYS A 100 18.12 12.51 42.31
C LYS A 100 17.24 13.04 41.18
N ARG A 101 17.50 12.59 39.96
CA ARG A 101 16.83 13.07 38.75
C ARG A 101 16.69 12.00 37.68
N VAL A 102 15.61 12.06 36.93
CA VAL A 102 15.37 11.27 35.72
C VAL A 102 15.09 12.24 34.57
N VAL A 103 15.79 12.05 33.46
CA VAL A 103 15.64 12.82 32.24
C VAL A 103 15.25 11.87 31.12
N PHE A 104 14.19 12.15 30.38
CA PHE A 104 13.76 11.31 29.27
C PHE A 104 13.62 12.06 27.95
N GLY A 105 13.77 11.33 26.85
CA GLY A 105 13.66 11.85 25.50
C GLY A 105 12.23 11.98 25.01
N ALA A 106 11.75 10.96 24.29
CA ALA A 106 10.39 10.94 23.74
C ALA A 106 9.34 10.54 24.79
N PRO A 107 8.13 11.12 24.77
CA PRO A 107 7.01 10.64 25.58
C PRO A 107 6.54 9.25 25.10
N ASP A 108 5.97 8.45 26.01
CA ASP A 108 5.34 7.18 25.67
C ASP A 108 3.81 7.25 25.94
N PRO A 109 2.99 7.50 24.92
CA PRO A 109 1.53 7.61 25.07
C PRO A 109 0.85 6.29 25.42
N LYS A 110 1.55 5.15 25.39
CA LYS A 110 0.96 3.82 25.65
C LYS A 110 1.29 3.29 27.03
N THR A 111 2.50 3.52 27.53
CA THR A 111 2.92 2.96 28.84
C THR A 111 3.66 3.93 29.76
N GLY A 112 3.88 5.17 29.32
CA GLY A 112 4.64 6.19 30.03
C GLY A 112 4.04 6.55 31.39
N ALA A 113 4.89 6.54 32.42
CA ALA A 113 4.53 6.71 33.82
C ALA A 113 5.09 8.01 34.45
N ALA A 114 5.51 8.97 33.62
CA ALA A 114 6.05 10.26 34.02
C ALA A 114 5.19 11.44 33.54
N GLY A 115 3.94 11.18 33.16
CA GLY A 115 2.98 12.19 32.71
C GLY A 115 2.11 11.78 31.52
N SER A 116 2.48 10.75 30.74
CA SER A 116 1.69 10.35 29.57
C SER A 116 0.41 9.57 29.92
N VAL A 117 0.55 8.39 30.55
CA VAL A 117 -0.60 7.56 30.96
C VAL A 117 -0.91 7.77 32.43
N LEU A 118 0.13 7.84 33.25
CA LEU A 118 0.06 8.14 34.68
C LEU A 118 1.35 8.83 35.11
N ASN A 119 1.40 9.30 36.35
CA ASN A 119 2.59 9.92 36.90
C ASN A 119 2.91 9.33 38.29
N VAL A 120 3.87 8.39 38.35
CA VAL A 120 4.31 7.81 39.64
C VAL A 120 5.21 8.77 40.43
N PHE A 121 5.85 9.72 39.76
CA PHE A 121 6.79 10.66 40.37
C PHE A 121 6.08 11.82 41.09
N ASP A 122 4.81 12.06 40.77
CA ASP A 122 3.96 13.08 41.38
C ASP A 122 2.98 12.50 42.42
N GLN A 123 3.32 11.34 43.01
CA GLN A 123 2.50 10.69 44.04
C GLN A 123 2.97 11.08 45.45
N PRO A 124 2.25 11.96 46.17
CA PRO A 124 2.70 12.51 47.46
C PRO A 124 2.75 11.46 48.58
N ALA A 125 2.09 10.32 48.41
CA ALA A 125 2.12 9.21 49.37
C ALA A 125 3.42 8.39 49.32
N LEU A 126 4.27 8.58 48.30
CA LEU A 126 5.54 7.88 48.18
C LEU A 126 6.64 8.62 48.95
N ASN A 127 7.50 7.87 49.64
CA ASN A 127 8.47 8.46 50.57
C ASN A 127 9.56 9.28 49.87
N HIS A 128 10.09 8.80 48.74
CA HIS A 128 11.18 9.43 48.01
C HIS A 128 10.66 10.13 46.76
N HIS A 129 11.21 11.31 46.47
CA HIS A 129 10.81 12.11 45.33
C HIS A 129 12.01 12.31 44.41
N THR A 130 11.80 12.05 43.13
CA THR A 130 12.82 12.16 42.08
C THR A 130 12.39 13.25 41.12
N GLN A 131 13.30 14.17 40.79
CA GLN A 131 13.01 15.22 39.81
C GLN A 131 12.89 14.60 38.41
N VAL A 132 11.90 15.03 37.63
CA VAL A 132 11.71 14.51 36.27
C VAL A 132 11.75 15.64 35.25
N LYS A 133 12.46 15.41 34.14
CA LYS A 133 12.49 16.29 32.98
C LYS A 133 12.32 15.49 31.70
N GLY A 134 11.23 15.73 30.97
CA GLY A 134 11.00 15.14 29.66
C GLY A 134 11.46 16.04 28.51
N GLY A 135 11.53 15.46 27.31
CA GLY A 135 11.65 16.22 26.06
C GLY A 135 13.06 16.47 25.55
N VAL A 136 14.10 15.89 26.17
CA VAL A 136 15.49 16.11 25.74
C VAL A 136 15.81 15.23 24.53
N LEU A 137 16.07 15.82 23.36
CA LEU A 137 16.24 15.09 22.09
C LEU A 137 15.03 14.17 21.77
N ALA A 138 13.82 14.69 22.00
CA ALA A 138 12.58 13.94 21.85
C ALA A 138 12.29 13.53 20.40
N LEU A 139 12.64 14.37 19.43
CA LEU A 139 12.44 14.08 18.01
C LEU A 139 13.31 12.91 17.59
N GLU A 140 14.61 12.97 17.87
CA GLU A 140 15.57 11.94 17.54
C GLU A 140 15.25 10.61 18.23
N SER A 141 14.82 10.67 19.49
CA SER A 141 14.40 9.47 20.24
C SER A 141 13.11 8.85 19.67
N GLY A 142 12.16 9.70 19.26
CA GLY A 142 10.89 9.26 18.68
C GLY A 142 11.05 8.67 17.29
N GLU A 143 11.87 9.29 16.44
CA GLU A 143 12.17 8.82 15.07
C GLU A 143 12.76 7.41 15.09
N LEU A 144 13.71 7.14 16.00
CA LEU A 144 14.33 5.83 16.12
C LEU A 144 13.30 4.71 16.41
N LEU A 145 12.32 4.98 17.28
CA LEU A 145 11.22 4.04 17.59
C LEU A 145 10.29 3.85 16.38
N VAL A 146 9.93 4.95 15.71
CA VAL A 146 9.05 4.92 14.54
C VAL A 146 9.68 4.10 13.42
N ASP A 147 10.96 4.32 13.14
CA ASP A 147 11.71 3.62 12.10
C ASP A 147 11.87 2.14 12.43
N PHE A 148 12.27 1.79 13.66
CA PHE A 148 12.39 0.38 14.07
C PHE A 148 11.09 -0.42 13.90
N PHE A 149 9.96 0.13 14.34
CA PHE A 149 8.67 -0.55 14.17
C PHE A 149 8.16 -0.52 12.73
N ARG A 150 8.53 0.48 11.92
CA ARG A 150 8.27 0.50 10.47
C ARG A 150 8.99 -0.66 9.79
N ASP A 151 10.28 -0.82 10.07
CA ASP A 151 11.13 -1.88 9.50
C ASP A 151 10.66 -3.27 9.93
N ARG A 152 10.34 -3.47 11.22
CA ARG A 152 9.75 -4.73 11.74
C ARG A 152 8.46 -5.11 11.02
N ARG A 153 7.56 -4.14 10.78
CA ARG A 153 6.30 -4.39 10.04
C ARG A 153 6.59 -4.75 8.58
N GLN A 154 7.57 -4.10 7.95
CA GLN A 154 7.99 -4.42 6.60
C GLN A 154 8.55 -5.84 6.51
N GLN A 155 9.48 -6.22 7.39
CA GLN A 155 10.07 -7.55 7.46
C GLN A 155 9.01 -8.65 7.66
N GLN A 156 8.02 -8.43 8.55
CA GLN A 156 6.92 -9.38 8.74
C GLN A 156 6.07 -9.56 7.47
N ARG A 157 5.81 -8.48 6.72
CA ARG A 157 5.08 -8.53 5.44
C ARG A 157 5.88 -9.24 4.35
N GLU A 158 7.19 -9.01 4.29
CA GLU A 158 8.09 -9.70 3.36
C GLU A 158 8.17 -11.19 3.67
N ALA A 159 8.26 -11.56 4.95
CA ALA A 159 8.22 -12.96 5.38
C ALA A 159 6.87 -13.64 5.07
N ALA A 160 5.75 -12.92 5.21
CA ALA A 160 4.42 -13.45 4.88
C ALA A 160 4.24 -13.69 3.36
N HIS A 161 4.93 -12.93 2.53
CA HIS A 161 4.84 -13.00 1.07
C HIS A 161 6.24 -12.96 0.44
N PRO A 162 7.01 -14.05 0.51
CA PRO A 162 8.38 -14.07 0.01
C PRO A 162 8.41 -13.69 -1.47
N LEU A 163 9.36 -12.83 -1.85
CA LEU A 163 9.54 -12.46 -3.24
C LEU A 163 10.13 -13.65 -4.01
N ARG A 164 9.50 -14.02 -5.12
CA ARG A 164 10.05 -15.02 -6.03
C ARG A 164 11.31 -14.53 -6.73
N GLU A 165 12.25 -15.44 -6.97
CA GLU A 165 13.52 -15.14 -7.64
C GLU A 165 13.35 -14.59 -9.07
N ASP A 166 12.27 -14.96 -9.76
CA ASP A 166 11.95 -14.52 -11.12
C ASP A 166 11.09 -13.25 -11.18
N ALA A 167 10.85 -12.60 -10.03
CA ALA A 167 10.05 -11.38 -9.91
C ALA A 167 10.82 -10.25 -9.22
N LEU A 168 10.28 -9.04 -9.35
CA LEU A 168 10.68 -7.84 -8.65
C LEU A 168 9.50 -7.30 -7.86
N ARG A 169 9.80 -6.59 -6.77
CA ARG A 169 8.81 -5.90 -5.95
C ARG A 169 9.22 -4.44 -5.82
N THR A 170 8.34 -3.55 -6.26
CA THR A 170 8.60 -2.11 -6.16
C THR A 170 8.74 -1.72 -4.68
N PRO A 171 9.80 -0.98 -4.29
CA PRO A 171 10.00 -0.56 -2.91
C PRO A 171 8.79 0.23 -2.36
N GLU A 172 8.38 -0.03 -1.11
CA GLU A 172 7.19 0.61 -0.51
C GLU A 172 7.29 2.15 -0.49
N GLY A 173 8.50 2.70 -0.33
CA GLY A 173 8.76 4.14 -0.33
C GLY A 173 8.37 4.85 -1.63
N ARG A 174 8.25 4.13 -2.76
CA ARG A 174 7.73 4.68 -4.03
C ARG A 174 6.25 5.08 -3.94
N PHE A 175 5.53 4.57 -2.94
CA PHE A 175 4.09 4.77 -2.76
C PHE A 175 3.75 5.61 -1.52
N ALA A 176 4.74 6.27 -0.88
CA ALA A 176 4.55 6.93 0.41
C ALA A 176 3.70 8.22 0.36
N SER A 177 3.66 8.91 -0.78
CA SER A 177 3.03 10.24 -0.91
C SER A 177 2.14 10.34 -2.15
N LEU A 178 1.24 9.38 -2.32
CA LEU A 178 0.33 9.34 -3.46
C LEU A 178 -0.87 10.28 -3.24
N PRO A 179 -1.18 11.19 -4.19
CA PRO A 179 -2.35 12.06 -4.06
C PRO A 179 -3.64 11.26 -4.07
N ASP A 180 -4.55 11.56 -3.14
CA ASP A 180 -5.90 11.00 -3.05
C ASP A 180 -5.96 9.46 -3.04
N TYR A 181 -4.94 8.80 -2.48
CA TYR A 181 -4.86 7.34 -2.37
C TYR A 181 -4.65 6.90 -0.91
N PRO A 182 -5.67 7.04 -0.03
CA PRO A 182 -5.52 6.80 1.41
C PRO A 182 -5.65 5.33 1.83
N TRP A 183 -5.89 4.41 0.89
CA TRP A 183 -6.28 3.04 1.19
C TRP A 183 -5.09 2.17 1.63
N ALA A 184 -5.33 1.39 2.69
CA ALA A 184 -4.35 0.45 3.19
C ALA A 184 -4.15 -0.70 2.18
N PRO A 185 -2.91 -1.09 1.87
CA PRO A 185 -2.69 -2.15 0.90
C PRO A 185 -3.11 -3.50 1.48
N ARG A 186 -3.84 -4.29 0.68
CA ARG A 186 -4.07 -5.72 0.94
C ARG A 186 -3.36 -6.55 -0.10
N TYR A 187 -3.01 -7.77 0.27
CA TYR A 187 -2.26 -8.68 -0.59
C TYR A 187 -2.84 -10.08 -0.57
N VAL A 188 -2.67 -10.79 -1.68
CA VAL A 188 -2.99 -12.20 -1.84
C VAL A 188 -1.81 -12.87 -2.56
N SER A 189 -1.45 -14.09 -2.14
CA SER A 189 -0.37 -14.88 -2.77
C SER A 189 -0.66 -16.38 -2.77
N ASP A 190 -1.82 -16.78 -2.25
CA ASP A 190 -2.32 -18.15 -2.13
C ASP A 190 -3.19 -18.59 -3.32
N LEU A 191 -3.33 -17.74 -4.34
CA LEU A 191 -4.02 -18.12 -5.58
C LEU A 191 -3.17 -19.14 -6.36
N PRO A 192 -3.75 -20.25 -6.84
CA PRO A 192 -3.00 -21.28 -7.57
C PRO A 192 -2.17 -20.72 -8.74
N SER A 193 -2.76 -19.85 -9.56
CA SER A 193 -2.10 -19.28 -10.74
C SER A 193 -1.00 -18.27 -10.39
N LEU A 194 -1.05 -17.64 -9.21
CA LEU A 194 0.02 -16.75 -8.74
C LEU A 194 1.29 -17.52 -8.40
N ALA A 195 1.16 -18.79 -7.99
CA ALA A 195 2.28 -19.64 -7.60
C ALA A 195 3.28 -18.89 -6.68
N GLY A 196 2.76 -18.21 -5.65
CA GLY A 196 3.54 -17.44 -4.67
C GLY A 196 3.82 -15.97 -5.01
N LEU A 197 3.49 -15.48 -6.22
CA LEU A 197 3.53 -14.05 -6.50
C LEU A 197 2.54 -13.29 -5.60
N ARG A 198 2.94 -12.13 -5.12
CA ARG A 198 2.08 -11.25 -4.33
C ARG A 198 1.32 -10.30 -5.23
N MET A 199 -0.01 -10.40 -5.21
CA MET A 199 -0.92 -9.48 -5.87
C MET A 199 -1.52 -8.51 -4.85
N HIS A 200 -1.43 -7.21 -5.12
CA HIS A 200 -2.05 -6.14 -4.33
C HIS A 200 -3.51 -5.93 -4.75
N TYR A 201 -4.34 -5.50 -3.82
CA TYR A 201 -5.68 -4.99 -4.10
C TYR A 201 -6.16 -4.01 -3.03
N ILE A 202 -7.05 -3.10 -3.43
CA ILE A 202 -7.93 -2.35 -2.54
C ILE A 202 -9.16 -3.21 -2.24
N ASP A 203 -9.62 -3.24 -0.99
CA ASP A 203 -10.90 -3.81 -0.59
C ASP A 203 -11.44 -3.01 0.60
N GLU A 204 -12.40 -2.14 0.28
CA GLU A 204 -12.93 -1.10 1.15
C GLU A 204 -14.46 -1.14 1.15
N GLY A 205 -15.07 -0.63 2.22
CA GLY A 205 -16.51 -0.71 2.46
C GLY A 205 -16.95 -2.05 3.09
N PRO A 206 -18.25 -2.19 3.43
CA PRO A 206 -18.77 -3.37 4.10
C PRO A 206 -18.74 -4.62 3.20
N LYS A 207 -18.32 -5.77 3.73
CA LYS A 207 -18.29 -7.02 2.93
C LYS A 207 -19.67 -7.55 2.54
N ASP A 208 -20.69 -7.16 3.32
CA ASP A 208 -22.11 -7.44 3.15
C ASP A 208 -22.86 -6.29 2.47
N ALA A 209 -22.15 -5.32 1.89
CA ALA A 209 -22.75 -4.24 1.13
C ALA A 209 -23.67 -4.81 0.01
N PRO A 210 -24.79 -4.13 -0.28
CA PRO A 210 -25.74 -4.59 -1.30
C PRO A 210 -25.12 -4.67 -2.69
N ARG A 211 -24.04 -3.92 -2.95
CA ARG A 211 -23.32 -3.87 -4.22
C ARG A 211 -21.81 -3.86 -3.98
N THR A 212 -21.09 -4.59 -4.82
CA THR A 212 -19.62 -4.57 -4.89
C THR A 212 -19.15 -4.04 -6.24
N TRP A 213 -18.34 -3.00 -6.26
CA TRP A 213 -17.70 -2.48 -7.47
C TRP A 213 -16.35 -3.17 -7.67
N LEU A 214 -16.23 -4.03 -8.69
CA LEU A 214 -14.96 -4.65 -9.06
C LEU A 214 -14.29 -3.83 -10.16
N CYS A 215 -13.27 -3.04 -9.80
CA CYS A 215 -12.61 -2.11 -10.68
C CYS A 215 -11.31 -2.69 -11.26
N LEU A 216 -11.32 -3.03 -12.54
CA LEU A 216 -10.17 -3.64 -13.24
C LEU A 216 -9.48 -2.62 -14.14
N HIS A 217 -8.23 -2.28 -13.80
CA HIS A 217 -7.43 -1.34 -14.58
C HIS A 217 -6.83 -2.01 -15.82
N GLY A 218 -6.36 -1.20 -16.76
CA GLY A 218 -5.60 -1.64 -17.93
C GLY A 218 -4.11 -1.28 -17.90
N ASN A 219 -3.47 -1.33 -19.06
CA ASN A 219 -2.06 -0.98 -19.26
C ASN A 219 -1.94 0.49 -19.68
N PRO A 220 -1.00 1.29 -19.14
CA PRO A 220 0.00 0.99 -18.10
C PRO A 220 -0.45 1.42 -16.69
N ALA A 221 -1.76 1.40 -16.42
CA ALA A 221 -2.36 1.88 -15.19
C ALA A 221 -2.19 0.91 -14.01
N TRP A 222 -2.80 1.27 -12.89
CA TRP A 222 -3.01 0.43 -11.71
C TRP A 222 -4.23 0.93 -10.93
N SER A 223 -4.58 0.36 -9.78
CA SER A 223 -5.77 0.73 -8.98
C SER A 223 -5.87 2.23 -8.65
N TYR A 224 -4.76 2.98 -8.67
CA TYR A 224 -4.72 4.44 -8.59
C TYR A 224 -5.60 5.16 -9.62
N LEU A 225 -5.83 4.55 -10.79
CA LEU A 225 -6.72 5.06 -11.83
C LEU A 225 -8.16 5.24 -11.35
N TYR A 226 -8.59 4.45 -10.38
CA TYR A 226 -9.95 4.51 -9.85
C TYR A 226 -10.10 5.47 -8.66
N ARG A 227 -9.05 6.20 -8.26
CA ARG A 227 -9.06 7.01 -7.02
C ARG A 227 -10.15 8.09 -6.97
N LYS A 228 -10.62 8.58 -8.12
CA LYS A 228 -11.70 9.57 -8.24
C LYS A 228 -13.10 8.93 -8.23
N MET A 229 -13.18 7.62 -8.45
CA MET A 229 -14.44 6.86 -8.46
C MET A 229 -14.70 6.17 -7.12
N ILE A 230 -13.66 5.61 -6.50
CA ILE A 230 -13.77 4.85 -5.24
C ILE A 230 -14.50 5.64 -4.14
N PRO A 231 -14.16 6.91 -3.83
CA PRO A 231 -14.81 7.65 -2.76
C PRO A 231 -16.32 7.83 -2.98
N VAL A 232 -16.76 7.97 -4.24
CA VAL A 232 -18.17 8.11 -4.61
C VAL A 232 -18.94 6.84 -4.27
N PHE A 233 -18.38 5.68 -4.62
CA PHE A 233 -19.00 4.38 -4.31
C PHE A 233 -19.02 4.10 -2.80
N LEU A 234 -17.91 4.38 -2.10
CA LEU A 234 -17.83 4.19 -0.65
C LEU A 234 -18.82 5.10 0.10
N ALA A 235 -19.00 6.35 -0.36
CA ALA A 235 -19.97 7.28 0.21
C ALA A 235 -21.42 6.79 0.06
N ALA A 236 -21.71 5.92 -0.92
CA ALA A 236 -23.01 5.28 -1.09
C ALA A 236 -23.20 4.03 -0.19
N GLY A 237 -22.20 3.68 0.62
CA GLY A 237 -22.24 2.49 1.48
C GLY A 237 -21.90 1.18 0.75
N ASP A 238 -21.38 1.26 -0.48
CA ASP A 238 -21.00 0.10 -1.26
C ASP A 238 -19.61 -0.42 -0.91
N ARG A 239 -19.32 -1.65 -1.32
CA ARG A 239 -17.96 -2.21 -1.30
C ARG A 239 -17.24 -1.90 -2.60
N VAL A 240 -15.94 -1.60 -2.53
CA VAL A 240 -15.09 -1.44 -3.71
C VAL A 240 -13.88 -2.35 -3.62
N VAL A 241 -13.63 -3.10 -4.69
CA VAL A 241 -12.48 -3.99 -4.83
C VAL A 241 -11.72 -3.61 -6.10
N ALA A 242 -10.43 -3.28 -5.99
CA ALA A 242 -9.60 -2.89 -7.13
C ALA A 242 -8.23 -3.58 -7.07
N PRO A 243 -8.04 -4.72 -7.77
CA PRO A 243 -6.74 -5.39 -7.82
C PRO A 243 -5.75 -4.68 -8.73
N ASP A 244 -4.47 -4.76 -8.40
CA ASP A 244 -3.39 -4.45 -9.32
C ASP A 244 -2.97 -5.72 -10.05
N LEU A 245 -3.09 -5.75 -11.38
CA LEU A 245 -2.62 -6.88 -12.19
C LEU A 245 -1.13 -7.13 -11.93
N ILE A 246 -0.70 -8.41 -11.99
CA ILE A 246 0.70 -8.77 -11.86
C ILE A 246 1.52 -8.05 -12.94
N GLY A 247 2.61 -7.38 -12.53
CA GLY A 247 3.37 -6.48 -13.39
C GLY A 247 3.07 -4.99 -13.18
N PHE A 248 2.00 -4.63 -12.45
CA PHE A 248 1.53 -3.25 -12.27
C PHE A 248 1.42 -2.88 -10.79
N GLY A 249 1.23 -1.57 -10.52
CA GLY A 249 0.93 -1.05 -9.18
C GLY A 249 1.86 -1.56 -8.08
N LYS A 250 1.28 -2.01 -6.96
CA LYS A 250 2.00 -2.60 -5.81
C LYS A 250 2.15 -4.13 -5.90
N SER A 251 1.63 -4.74 -6.96
CA SER A 251 1.80 -6.17 -7.25
C SER A 251 3.24 -6.50 -7.68
N ASP A 252 3.64 -7.74 -7.45
CA ASP A 252 4.92 -8.27 -7.92
C ASP A 252 5.00 -8.21 -9.45
N LYS A 253 6.23 -8.08 -9.96
CA LYS A 253 6.52 -7.82 -11.37
C LYS A 253 7.48 -8.89 -11.91
N PRO A 254 6.98 -9.89 -12.64
CA PRO A 254 7.82 -10.87 -13.31
C PRO A 254 8.86 -10.20 -14.20
N LYS A 255 10.10 -10.71 -14.18
CA LYS A 255 11.24 -10.08 -14.87
C LYS A 255 11.15 -10.22 -16.41
N LYS A 256 10.42 -11.21 -16.90
CA LYS A 256 10.35 -11.59 -18.33
C LYS A 256 8.98 -11.32 -18.92
N GLU A 257 8.95 -10.77 -20.13
CA GLU A 257 7.73 -10.50 -20.89
C GLU A 257 6.92 -11.77 -21.15
N SER A 258 7.59 -12.87 -21.49
CA SER A 258 6.98 -14.17 -21.78
C SER A 258 6.22 -14.80 -20.61
N PHE A 259 6.35 -14.23 -19.40
CA PHE A 259 5.55 -14.63 -18.25
C PHE A 259 4.10 -14.18 -18.39
N HIS A 260 3.88 -13.02 -18.98
CA HIS A 260 2.55 -12.46 -19.17
C HIS A 260 1.87 -13.16 -20.35
N ARG A 261 0.74 -13.79 -20.07
CA ARG A 261 -0.11 -14.47 -21.03
C ARG A 261 -1.57 -14.12 -20.76
N PHE A 262 -2.38 -14.01 -21.81
CA PHE A 262 -3.78 -13.60 -21.70
C PHE A 262 -4.55 -14.52 -20.75
N ASN A 263 -4.48 -15.84 -20.99
CA ASN A 263 -5.26 -16.80 -20.22
C ASN A 263 -4.79 -16.84 -18.77
N TRP A 264 -3.48 -16.72 -18.54
CA TRP A 264 -2.93 -16.71 -17.19
C TRP A 264 -3.41 -15.51 -16.36
N HIS A 265 -3.42 -14.30 -16.93
CA HIS A 265 -3.97 -13.12 -16.22
C HIS A 265 -5.46 -13.26 -15.94
N ARG A 266 -6.21 -13.87 -16.87
CA ARG A 266 -7.63 -14.18 -16.68
C ARG A 266 -7.85 -15.18 -15.55
N ASP A 267 -7.06 -16.26 -15.50
CA ASP A 267 -7.16 -17.29 -14.47
C ASP A 267 -6.89 -16.71 -13.08
N VAL A 268 -5.87 -15.85 -12.94
CA VAL A 268 -5.61 -15.10 -11.70
C VAL A 268 -6.82 -14.27 -11.27
N LEU A 269 -7.50 -13.58 -12.20
CA LEU A 269 -8.68 -12.78 -11.89
C LEU A 269 -9.88 -13.65 -11.49
N LEU A 270 -10.11 -14.80 -12.14
CA LEU A 270 -11.17 -15.74 -11.76
C LEU A 270 -10.93 -16.30 -10.36
N GLU A 271 -9.70 -16.73 -10.08
CA GLU A 271 -9.28 -17.21 -8.76
C GLU A 271 -9.44 -16.11 -7.71
N PHE A 272 -9.10 -14.86 -8.03
CA PHE A 272 -9.24 -13.72 -7.13
C PHE A 272 -10.71 -13.42 -6.77
N VAL A 273 -11.58 -13.37 -7.78
CA VAL A 273 -13.04 -13.18 -7.60
C VAL A 273 -13.62 -14.29 -6.72
N ALA A 274 -13.24 -15.54 -6.98
CA ALA A 274 -13.66 -16.70 -6.20
C ALA A 274 -13.13 -16.64 -4.75
N ARG A 275 -11.84 -16.31 -4.57
CA ARG A 275 -11.13 -16.25 -3.28
C ARG A 275 -11.70 -15.21 -2.33
N LEU A 276 -12.21 -14.09 -2.86
CA LEU A 276 -12.90 -13.06 -2.07
C LEU A 276 -14.41 -13.29 -1.95
N ALA A 277 -14.92 -14.36 -2.57
CA ALA A 277 -16.33 -14.71 -2.65
C ALA A 277 -17.19 -13.51 -3.10
N LEU A 278 -16.73 -12.75 -4.10
CA LEU A 278 -17.44 -11.55 -4.55
C LEU A 278 -18.81 -11.94 -5.12
N ARG A 279 -19.81 -11.17 -4.73
CA ARG A 279 -21.21 -11.28 -5.14
C ARG A 279 -21.76 -9.87 -5.36
N ASN A 280 -22.90 -9.79 -6.03
CA ASN A 280 -23.56 -8.52 -6.31
C ASN A 280 -22.64 -7.52 -7.04
N VAL A 281 -21.83 -8.05 -7.96
CA VAL A 281 -20.74 -7.32 -8.58
C VAL A 281 -21.27 -6.42 -9.69
N VAL A 282 -20.95 -5.13 -9.62
CA VAL A 282 -20.90 -4.28 -10.80
C VAL A 282 -19.46 -4.27 -11.29
N LEU A 283 -19.23 -4.90 -12.44
CA LEU A 283 -17.92 -4.99 -13.05
C LEU A 283 -17.59 -3.65 -13.70
N VAL A 284 -16.49 -3.03 -13.30
CA VAL A 284 -16.01 -1.74 -13.82
C VAL A 284 -14.73 -1.95 -14.61
N VAL A 285 -14.77 -1.70 -15.92
CA VAL A 285 -13.67 -2.09 -16.83
C VAL A 285 -13.29 -0.99 -17.81
N GLN A 286 -12.01 -0.98 -18.19
CA GLN A 286 -11.41 -0.10 -19.20
C GLN A 286 -10.11 -0.76 -19.71
N ASP A 287 -9.74 -0.52 -20.96
CA ASP A 287 -8.53 -1.06 -21.61
C ASP A 287 -8.36 -2.57 -21.34
N TRP A 288 -7.19 -3.05 -20.91
CA TRP A 288 -6.90 -4.43 -20.57
C TRP A 288 -7.77 -4.99 -19.44
N GLY A 289 -8.23 -4.11 -18.54
CA GLY A 289 -9.23 -4.48 -17.55
C GLY A 289 -10.53 -4.96 -18.19
N GLY A 290 -10.90 -4.44 -19.37
CA GLY A 290 -12.03 -4.94 -20.15
C GLY A 290 -11.68 -6.11 -21.05
N LEU A 291 -10.50 -6.15 -21.69
CA LEU A 291 -10.09 -7.33 -22.48
C LEU A 291 -10.12 -8.61 -21.64
N LEU A 292 -9.65 -8.54 -20.40
CA LEU A 292 -9.71 -9.65 -19.46
C LEU A 292 -11.08 -9.72 -18.76
N GLY A 293 -11.53 -8.61 -18.18
CA GLY A 293 -12.72 -8.54 -17.33
C GLY A 293 -14.00 -8.96 -18.02
N LEU A 294 -14.19 -8.59 -19.29
CA LEU A 294 -15.38 -8.98 -20.06
C LEU A 294 -15.47 -10.48 -20.33
N THR A 295 -14.40 -11.25 -20.07
CA THR A 295 -14.39 -12.71 -20.19
C THR A 295 -14.68 -13.44 -18.86
N LEU A 296 -14.85 -12.71 -17.75
CA LEU A 296 -15.09 -13.31 -16.43
C LEU A 296 -16.56 -13.70 -16.19
N PRO A 297 -17.56 -12.87 -16.55
CA PRO A 297 -18.96 -13.17 -16.22
C PRO A 297 -19.51 -14.45 -16.82
N MET A 298 -18.96 -14.93 -17.94
CA MET A 298 -19.42 -16.16 -18.58
C MET A 298 -19.19 -17.44 -17.74
N GLU A 299 -18.28 -17.39 -16.77
CA GLU A 299 -17.96 -18.51 -15.86
C GLU A 299 -18.93 -18.62 -14.68
N ALA A 300 -19.34 -17.48 -14.13
CA ALA A 300 -20.22 -17.40 -12.97
C ALA A 300 -21.16 -16.18 -13.07
N PRO A 301 -22.13 -16.19 -14.02
CA PRO A 301 -22.97 -15.03 -14.33
C PRO A 301 -23.73 -14.51 -13.11
N GLU A 302 -24.13 -15.40 -12.20
CA GLU A 302 -24.91 -15.09 -10.99
C GLU A 302 -24.18 -14.18 -9.99
N ARG A 303 -22.87 -13.98 -10.15
CA ARG A 303 -22.10 -13.04 -9.32
C ARG A 303 -22.28 -11.59 -9.73
N TYR A 304 -22.69 -11.34 -10.98
CA TYR A 304 -22.62 -10.02 -11.61
C TYR A 304 -24.01 -9.43 -11.80
N LEU A 305 -24.26 -8.28 -11.17
CA LEU A 305 -25.51 -7.51 -11.30
C LEU A 305 -25.46 -6.50 -12.44
N GLY A 306 -24.26 -6.03 -12.79
CA GLY A 306 -24.12 -5.00 -13.78
C GLY A 306 -22.71 -4.84 -14.36
N LEU A 307 -22.63 -4.05 -15.42
CA LEU A 307 -21.42 -3.70 -16.13
C LEU A 307 -21.33 -2.18 -16.31
N LEU A 308 -20.30 -1.56 -15.73
CA LEU A 308 -19.85 -0.21 -16.09
C LEU A 308 -18.64 -0.34 -17.02
N VAL A 309 -18.84 -0.11 -18.31
CA VAL A 309 -17.81 -0.30 -19.32
C VAL A 309 -17.34 1.04 -19.88
N MET A 310 -16.04 1.28 -19.78
CA MET A 310 -15.31 2.40 -20.37
C MET A 310 -14.37 1.90 -21.47
N ASN A 311 -13.79 2.83 -22.26
CA ASN A 311 -12.94 2.58 -23.44
C ASN A 311 -12.16 1.25 -23.39
N THR A 312 -12.70 0.23 -24.05
CA THR A 312 -12.18 -1.15 -24.08
C THR A 312 -12.75 -1.91 -25.29
N THR A 313 -12.43 -3.19 -25.42
CA THR A 313 -13.02 -4.08 -26.42
C THR A 313 -12.90 -5.55 -26.00
N LEU A 314 -13.57 -6.44 -26.75
CA LEU A 314 -13.27 -7.87 -26.81
C LEU A 314 -12.41 -8.12 -28.05
N ALA A 315 -11.15 -8.49 -27.85
CA ALA A 315 -10.22 -8.76 -28.93
C ALA A 315 -10.42 -10.20 -29.45
N THR A 316 -11.33 -10.36 -30.41
CA THR A 316 -11.66 -11.68 -30.96
C THR A 316 -10.67 -12.17 -32.03
N GLY A 317 -9.80 -11.30 -32.55
CA GLY A 317 -8.93 -11.61 -33.68
C GLY A 317 -9.66 -11.75 -35.03
N ASP A 318 -10.98 -11.55 -35.07
CA ASP A 318 -11.75 -11.65 -36.32
C ASP A 318 -11.82 -10.31 -37.09
N VAL A 319 -11.53 -9.20 -36.40
CA VAL A 319 -11.52 -7.85 -36.94
C VAL A 319 -10.13 -7.25 -36.71
N PRO A 320 -9.52 -6.60 -37.72
CA PRO A 320 -8.23 -5.95 -37.55
C PRO A 320 -8.25 -4.93 -36.41
N LEU A 321 -7.12 -4.85 -35.70
CA LEU A 321 -6.92 -3.84 -34.66
C LEU A 321 -6.94 -2.42 -35.28
N SER A 322 -7.39 -1.44 -34.51
CA SER A 322 -7.50 -0.06 -35.00
C SER A 322 -6.11 0.50 -35.38
N PRO A 323 -6.02 1.41 -36.37
CA PRO A 323 -4.75 2.06 -36.70
C PRO A 323 -4.11 2.76 -35.48
N GLY A 324 -4.93 3.33 -34.59
CA GLY A 324 -4.46 3.92 -33.34
C GLY A 324 -3.84 2.90 -32.38
N PHE A 325 -4.42 1.70 -32.28
CA PHE A 325 -3.84 0.61 -31.49
C PHE A 325 -2.51 0.12 -32.08
N LEU A 326 -2.44 -0.07 -33.40
CA LEU A 326 -1.19 -0.48 -34.06
C LEU A 326 -0.08 0.56 -33.84
N ALA A 327 -0.40 1.85 -33.96
CA ALA A 327 0.54 2.93 -33.67
C ALA A 327 0.99 2.96 -32.20
N TRP A 328 0.08 2.70 -31.26
CA TRP A 328 0.40 2.55 -29.84
C TRP A 328 1.34 1.37 -29.57
N ARG A 329 1.04 0.19 -30.13
CA ARG A 329 1.87 -1.01 -30.01
C ARG A 329 3.28 -0.77 -30.54
N ASP A 330 3.39 -0.16 -31.71
CA ASP A 330 4.67 0.25 -32.31
C ASP A 330 5.44 1.24 -31.42
N MET A 331 4.75 2.20 -30.81
CA MET A 331 5.37 3.18 -29.92
C MET A 331 5.97 2.48 -28.69
N CYS A 332 5.23 1.57 -28.06
CA CYS A 332 5.72 0.79 -26.92
C CYS A 332 6.96 -0.04 -27.27
N ALA A 333 6.97 -0.68 -28.45
CA ALA A 333 8.12 -1.44 -28.91
C ALA A 333 9.36 -0.56 -29.18
N LYS A 334 9.16 0.62 -29.78
CA LYS A 334 10.26 1.55 -30.12
C LYS A 334 10.77 2.35 -28.92
N LYS A 335 9.95 2.55 -27.89
CA LYS A 335 10.25 3.37 -26.71
C LYS A 335 9.98 2.61 -25.41
N PRO A 336 10.73 1.54 -25.09
CA PRO A 336 10.46 0.68 -23.93
C PRO A 336 10.56 1.39 -22.56
N MET A 337 11.16 2.57 -22.51
CA MET A 337 11.28 3.42 -21.32
C MET A 337 10.42 4.69 -21.42
N PHE A 338 9.31 4.66 -22.16
CA PHE A 338 8.39 5.79 -22.22
C PHE A 338 7.94 6.20 -20.81
N ASP A 339 7.77 7.50 -20.61
CA ASP A 339 7.29 8.07 -19.36
C ASP A 339 5.78 7.80 -19.24
N VAL A 340 5.40 7.08 -18.19
CA VAL A 340 4.02 6.64 -17.99
C VAL A 340 3.17 7.84 -17.57
N GLY A 341 3.65 8.66 -16.64
CA GLY A 341 2.98 9.90 -16.22
C GLY A 341 2.68 10.84 -17.39
N ARG A 342 3.65 11.06 -18.29
CA ARG A 342 3.45 11.87 -19.50
C ARG A 342 2.45 11.26 -20.48
N LEU A 343 2.28 9.94 -20.49
CA LEU A 343 1.23 9.30 -21.30
C LEU A 343 -0.16 9.67 -20.76
N PHE A 344 -0.34 9.63 -19.44
CA PHE A 344 -1.59 10.04 -18.79
C PHE A 344 -1.87 11.54 -18.98
N GLU A 345 -0.85 12.39 -18.80
CA GLU A 345 -0.92 13.84 -18.99
C GLU A 345 -1.43 14.22 -20.40
N ARG A 346 -0.97 13.54 -21.45
CA ARG A 346 -1.38 13.81 -22.84
C ARG A 346 -2.88 13.65 -23.07
N GLY A 347 -3.50 12.67 -22.43
CA GLY A 347 -4.95 12.43 -22.52
C GLY A 347 -5.76 13.16 -21.44
N ASN A 348 -5.09 13.74 -20.45
CA ASN A 348 -5.68 14.34 -19.26
C ASN A 348 -4.80 15.53 -18.79
N PRO A 349 -4.83 16.66 -19.52
CA PRO A 349 -3.94 17.79 -19.26
C PRO A 349 -4.23 18.51 -17.93
N HIS A 350 -5.33 18.16 -17.25
CA HIS A 350 -5.69 18.66 -15.92
C HIS A 350 -4.98 17.95 -14.77
N LEU A 351 -4.26 16.84 -15.03
CA LEU A 351 -3.53 16.13 -13.99
C LEU A 351 -2.37 16.98 -13.46
N SER A 352 -2.21 16.95 -12.15
CA SER A 352 -1.04 17.52 -11.48
C SER A 352 0.22 16.68 -11.73
N ALA A 353 1.39 17.28 -11.50
CA ALA A 353 2.66 16.57 -11.58
C ALA A 353 2.71 15.36 -10.63
N ASP A 354 2.19 15.50 -9.40
CA ASP A 354 2.18 14.42 -8.42
C ASP A 354 1.25 13.26 -8.84
N GLU A 355 0.11 13.56 -9.49
CA GLU A 355 -0.76 12.53 -10.06
C GLU A 355 -0.08 11.80 -11.24
N CYS A 356 0.65 12.53 -12.09
CA CYS A 356 1.44 11.91 -13.15
C CYS A 356 2.56 11.02 -12.57
N ASP A 357 3.24 11.47 -11.53
CA ASP A 357 4.30 10.71 -10.86
C ASP A 357 3.78 9.47 -10.15
N ALA A 358 2.54 9.48 -9.66
CA ALA A 358 1.89 8.29 -9.12
C ALA A 358 1.77 7.15 -10.15
N TYR A 359 1.66 7.47 -11.44
CA TYR A 359 1.70 6.46 -12.52
C TYR A 359 3.12 5.97 -12.85
N ASN A 360 4.14 6.77 -12.57
CA ASN A 360 5.55 6.36 -12.69
C ASN A 360 6.04 5.56 -11.46
N ALA A 361 5.36 5.69 -10.31
CA ALA A 361 5.76 5.06 -9.04
C ALA A 361 6.05 3.55 -9.14
N PRO A 362 5.23 2.71 -9.82
CA PRO A 362 5.46 1.27 -9.93
C PRO A 362 6.72 0.87 -10.71
N PHE A 363 7.28 1.78 -11.52
CA PHE A 363 8.23 1.47 -12.59
C PHE A 363 9.58 2.21 -12.45
N PRO A 364 10.34 1.97 -11.36
CA PRO A 364 11.59 2.69 -11.09
C PRO A 364 12.70 2.43 -12.12
N ASP A 365 12.72 1.26 -12.75
CA ASP A 365 13.75 0.84 -13.69
C ASP A 365 13.18 -0.04 -14.82
N ALA A 366 14.05 -0.47 -15.74
CA ALA A 366 13.70 -1.30 -16.88
C ALA A 366 13.19 -2.71 -16.49
N GLY A 367 13.64 -3.24 -15.35
CA GLY A 367 13.24 -4.56 -14.85
C GLY A 367 11.79 -4.58 -14.40
N HIS A 368 11.31 -3.49 -13.80
CA HIS A 368 9.91 -3.35 -13.38
C HIS A 368 8.94 -3.13 -14.55
N ARG A 369 9.43 -2.99 -15.79
CA ARG A 369 8.62 -2.60 -16.96
C ARG A 369 8.32 -3.74 -17.93
N ALA A 370 8.57 -5.01 -17.55
CA ALA A 370 8.31 -6.16 -18.41
C ALA A 370 6.84 -6.22 -18.89
N ALA A 371 5.88 -5.95 -18.01
CA ALA A 371 4.46 -5.95 -18.36
C ALA A 371 4.10 -4.87 -19.39
N LEU A 372 4.73 -3.69 -19.34
CA LEU A 372 4.49 -2.59 -20.28
C LEU A 372 4.87 -2.96 -21.72
N ARG A 373 5.81 -3.91 -21.87
CA ARG A 373 6.27 -4.42 -23.17
C ARG A 373 5.50 -5.66 -23.60
N ALA A 374 5.06 -6.48 -22.66
CA ALA A 374 4.31 -7.69 -22.95
C ALA A 374 2.85 -7.42 -23.34
N PHE A 375 2.18 -6.45 -22.71
CA PHE A 375 0.74 -6.23 -22.91
C PHE A 375 0.39 -5.76 -24.34
N PRO A 376 1.04 -4.76 -24.95
CA PRO A 376 0.67 -4.33 -26.30
C PRO A 376 0.68 -5.42 -27.40
N PRO A 377 1.70 -6.28 -27.53
CA PRO A 377 1.69 -7.38 -28.50
C PRO A 377 0.80 -8.57 -28.09
N MET A 378 0.33 -8.64 -26.84
CA MET A 378 -0.55 -9.71 -26.36
C MET A 378 -2.02 -9.47 -26.70
N VAL A 379 -2.41 -8.29 -27.21
CA VAL A 379 -3.78 -8.07 -27.69
C VAL A 379 -4.01 -8.97 -28.91
N PRO A 380 -5.00 -9.88 -28.88
CA PRO A 380 -5.29 -10.77 -30.01
C PRO A 380 -5.57 -9.98 -31.30
N GLU A 381 -4.77 -10.24 -32.33
CA GLU A 381 -4.92 -9.68 -33.68
C GLU A 381 -5.46 -10.73 -34.66
N LEU A 382 -5.09 -12.00 -34.44
CA LEU A 382 -5.46 -13.14 -35.28
C LEU A 382 -6.38 -14.12 -34.53
N PRO A 383 -7.22 -14.90 -35.24
CA PRO A 383 -8.14 -15.84 -34.60
C PRO A 383 -7.49 -16.91 -33.72
N GLU A 384 -6.25 -17.26 -34.01
CA GLU A 384 -5.41 -18.24 -33.29
C GLU A 384 -4.66 -17.66 -32.09
N ASP A 385 -4.62 -16.34 -31.94
CA ASP A 385 -3.91 -15.70 -30.83
C ASP A 385 -4.52 -16.10 -29.48
N GLU A 386 -3.65 -16.20 -28.46
CA GLU A 386 -4.09 -16.53 -27.11
C GLU A 386 -5.09 -15.47 -26.60
N GLY A 387 -6.28 -15.90 -26.19
CA GLY A 387 -7.37 -15.01 -25.75
C GLY A 387 -8.42 -14.72 -26.81
N ALA A 388 -8.14 -14.93 -28.11
CA ALA A 388 -9.10 -14.71 -29.20
C ALA A 388 -10.35 -15.59 -29.06
N SER A 389 -10.15 -16.89 -28.83
CA SER A 389 -11.24 -17.86 -28.66
C SER A 389 -12.12 -17.54 -27.44
N LEU A 390 -11.50 -17.20 -26.31
CA LEU A 390 -12.21 -16.78 -25.09
C LEU A 390 -13.00 -15.48 -25.33
N SER A 391 -12.42 -14.53 -26.07
CA SER A 391 -13.10 -13.28 -26.40
C SER A 391 -14.32 -13.51 -27.29
N ARG A 392 -14.27 -14.46 -28.24
CA ARG A 392 -15.46 -14.87 -29.02
C ARG A 392 -16.53 -15.52 -28.16
N GLU A 393 -16.14 -16.36 -27.20
CA GLU A 393 -17.08 -16.96 -26.27
C GLU A 393 -17.75 -15.91 -25.37
N ALA A 394 -16.97 -14.97 -24.84
CA ALA A 394 -17.47 -13.84 -24.08
C ALA A 394 -18.43 -13.00 -24.91
N LEU A 395 -18.11 -12.72 -26.18
CA LEU A 395 -18.98 -12.00 -27.11
C LEU A 395 -20.35 -12.68 -27.25
N ARG A 396 -20.38 -14.02 -27.39
CA ARG A 396 -21.64 -14.79 -27.42
C ARG A 396 -22.39 -14.67 -26.09
N PHE A 397 -21.70 -14.79 -24.96
CA PHE A 397 -22.31 -14.58 -23.65
C PHE A 397 -22.98 -13.20 -23.52
N TRP A 398 -22.28 -12.12 -23.89
CA TRP A 398 -22.83 -10.76 -23.80
C TRP A 398 -24.04 -10.53 -24.72
N ARG A 399 -24.08 -11.19 -25.88
CA ARG A 399 -25.21 -11.09 -26.82
C ARG A 399 -26.42 -11.90 -26.37
N GLU A 400 -26.19 -13.09 -25.85
CA GLU A 400 -27.25 -14.10 -25.71
C GLU A 400 -27.70 -14.30 -24.26
N ARG A 401 -26.75 -14.25 -23.31
CA ARG A 401 -26.95 -14.71 -21.93
C ARG A 401 -26.84 -13.62 -20.86
N TRP A 402 -26.28 -12.45 -21.19
CA TRP A 402 -26.20 -11.35 -20.22
C TRP A 402 -27.59 -10.79 -19.87
N GLU A 403 -27.85 -10.66 -18.57
CA GLU A 403 -29.12 -10.16 -18.02
C GLU A 403 -28.96 -8.98 -17.06
N GLY A 404 -27.73 -8.62 -16.69
CA GLY A 404 -27.46 -7.50 -15.79
C GLY A 404 -27.66 -6.14 -16.46
N LYS A 405 -27.67 -5.08 -15.65
CA LYS A 405 -27.73 -3.69 -16.16
C LYS A 405 -26.38 -3.32 -16.80
N THR A 406 -26.40 -2.46 -17.81
CA THR A 406 -25.17 -1.97 -18.46
C THR A 406 -25.18 -0.46 -18.55
N LEU A 407 -24.09 0.18 -18.14
CA LEU A 407 -23.78 1.57 -18.42
C LEU A 407 -22.47 1.64 -19.20
N MET A 408 -22.50 2.29 -20.37
CA MET A 408 -21.32 2.51 -21.19
C MET A 408 -20.96 3.99 -21.23
N VAL A 409 -19.68 4.28 -21.00
CA VAL A 409 -19.12 5.64 -21.07
C VAL A 409 -17.91 5.64 -22.01
N VAL A 410 -17.82 6.65 -22.87
CA VAL A 410 -16.80 6.73 -23.90
C VAL A 410 -16.06 8.06 -23.79
N GLY A 411 -14.75 8.02 -23.63
CA GLY A 411 -13.89 9.19 -23.82
C GLY A 411 -13.75 9.51 -25.32
N ALA A 412 -14.29 10.65 -25.74
CA ALA A 412 -14.36 11.05 -27.14
C ALA A 412 -12.98 11.32 -27.77
N GLN A 413 -11.97 11.64 -26.96
CA GLN A 413 -10.63 11.99 -27.43
C GLN A 413 -9.70 10.78 -27.52
N ASP A 414 -10.18 9.56 -27.24
CA ASP A 414 -9.38 8.34 -27.33
C ASP A 414 -9.08 7.96 -28.80
N PRO A 415 -7.80 7.98 -29.23
CA PRO A 415 -7.43 7.61 -30.58
C PRO A 415 -7.32 6.09 -30.79
N VAL A 416 -7.44 5.28 -29.73
CA VAL A 416 -7.20 3.83 -29.74
C VAL A 416 -8.52 3.05 -29.67
N LEU A 417 -9.27 3.20 -28.58
CA LEU A 417 -10.52 2.48 -28.27
C LEU A 417 -11.69 3.46 -28.11
N GLY A 418 -11.70 4.51 -28.94
CA GLY A 418 -12.72 5.55 -28.92
C GLY A 418 -14.10 5.11 -29.42
N GLU A 419 -14.94 6.09 -29.73
CA GLU A 419 -16.36 5.91 -30.03
C GLU A 419 -16.69 4.83 -31.06
N PRO A 420 -15.99 4.70 -32.21
CA PRO A 420 -16.31 3.64 -33.17
C PRO A 420 -16.18 2.22 -32.57
N VAL A 421 -15.10 1.98 -31.82
CA VAL A 421 -14.85 0.67 -31.18
C VAL A 421 -15.89 0.40 -30.10
N MET A 422 -16.18 1.40 -29.27
CA MET A 422 -17.14 1.27 -28.19
C MET A 422 -18.58 1.09 -28.69
N ARG A 423 -18.98 1.74 -29.80
CA ARG A 423 -20.28 1.52 -30.43
C ARG A 423 -20.41 0.10 -31.01
N THR A 424 -19.35 -0.44 -31.60
CA THR A 424 -19.32 -1.85 -32.01
C THR A 424 -19.49 -2.76 -30.81
N LEU A 425 -18.76 -2.53 -29.71
CA LEU A 425 -18.92 -3.30 -28.48
C LEU A 425 -20.35 -3.20 -27.91
N ALA A 426 -20.92 -1.99 -27.87
CA ALA A 426 -22.30 -1.75 -27.39
C ALA A 426 -23.32 -2.59 -28.17
N SER A 427 -23.16 -2.69 -29.49
CA SER A 427 -24.04 -3.50 -30.35
C SER A 427 -23.99 -5.01 -30.06
N HIS A 428 -23.02 -5.46 -29.28
CA HIS A 428 -22.85 -6.85 -28.88
C HIS A 428 -23.23 -7.13 -27.42
N ILE A 429 -23.51 -6.09 -26.63
CA ILE A 429 -23.95 -6.25 -25.24
C ILE A 429 -25.46 -6.12 -25.21
N ARG A 430 -26.14 -7.22 -24.93
CA ARG A 430 -27.61 -7.27 -24.79
C ARG A 430 -28.06 -6.24 -23.75
N GLY A 431 -29.00 -5.39 -24.14
CA GLY A 431 -29.55 -4.36 -23.25
C GLY A 431 -28.59 -3.20 -22.95
N CYS A 432 -27.47 -3.06 -23.66
CA CYS A 432 -26.63 -1.87 -23.54
C CYS A 432 -27.37 -0.64 -24.06
N PRO A 433 -27.52 0.43 -23.25
CA PRO A 433 -28.06 1.69 -23.73
C PRO A 433 -27.09 2.39 -24.67
N ASP A 434 -27.54 3.48 -25.29
CA ASP A 434 -26.66 4.36 -26.06
C ASP A 434 -25.47 4.83 -25.22
N PRO A 435 -24.22 4.74 -25.72
CA PRO A 435 -23.04 5.12 -24.95
C PRO A 435 -23.06 6.61 -24.58
N TRP A 436 -22.75 6.91 -23.32
CA TRP A 436 -22.52 8.28 -22.87
C TRP A 436 -21.14 8.75 -23.32
N VAL A 437 -21.09 9.63 -24.32
CA VAL A 437 -19.85 10.19 -24.86
C VAL A 437 -19.43 11.42 -24.06
N LEU A 438 -18.29 11.33 -23.37
CA LEU A 438 -17.62 12.42 -22.66
C LEU A 438 -16.63 13.12 -23.59
N ARG A 439 -16.92 14.38 -23.93
CA ARG A 439 -16.17 15.14 -24.95
C ARG A 439 -14.77 15.52 -24.49
N GLU A 440 -14.61 15.73 -23.20
CA GLU A 440 -13.39 16.16 -22.53
C GLU A 440 -12.43 15.01 -22.22
N ALA A 441 -12.91 13.77 -22.21
CA ALA A 441 -12.14 12.62 -21.78
C ALA A 441 -11.41 11.92 -22.93
N GLY A 442 -10.16 11.53 -22.68
CA GLY A 442 -9.38 10.64 -23.54
C GLY A 442 -9.57 9.15 -23.20
N HIS A 443 -8.54 8.35 -23.47
CA HIS A 443 -8.55 6.90 -23.24
C HIS A 443 -8.80 6.51 -21.77
N PHE A 444 -8.18 7.21 -20.83
CA PHE A 444 -8.29 6.95 -19.39
C PHE A 444 -9.46 7.71 -18.75
N VAL A 445 -10.69 7.33 -19.11
CA VAL A 445 -11.95 8.00 -18.71
C VAL A 445 -12.08 8.21 -17.20
N GLN A 446 -11.51 7.33 -16.38
CA GLN A 446 -11.57 7.38 -14.92
C GLN A 446 -10.90 8.61 -14.32
N GLU A 447 -10.04 9.31 -15.07
CA GLU A 447 -9.50 10.60 -14.64
C GLU A 447 -10.53 11.75 -14.67
N HIS A 448 -11.68 11.49 -15.29
CA HIS A 448 -12.94 12.23 -15.18
C HIS A 448 -14.00 11.41 -14.41
N GLY A 449 -13.55 10.53 -13.51
CA GLY A 449 -14.35 9.43 -12.98
C GLY A 449 -15.41 9.82 -11.95
N GLU A 450 -15.31 10.96 -11.28
CA GLU A 450 -16.29 11.34 -10.25
C GLU A 450 -17.72 11.50 -10.83
N PRO A 451 -17.95 12.29 -11.90
CA PRO A 451 -19.25 12.31 -12.59
C PRO A 451 -19.71 10.93 -13.08
N VAL A 452 -18.79 10.12 -13.61
CA VAL A 452 -19.07 8.77 -14.11
C VAL A 452 -19.57 7.87 -12.97
N ALA A 453 -18.89 7.89 -11.83
CA ALA A 453 -19.26 7.12 -10.65
C ALA A 453 -20.64 7.56 -10.10
N LYS A 454 -20.92 8.86 -10.07
CA LYS A 454 -22.25 9.38 -9.65
C LYS A 454 -23.37 8.91 -10.58
N ALA A 455 -23.17 8.97 -11.89
CA ALA A 455 -24.14 8.47 -12.87
C ALA A 455 -24.33 6.96 -12.75
N ALA A 456 -23.25 6.21 -12.52
CA ALA A 456 -23.31 4.78 -12.31
C ALA A 456 -24.11 4.42 -11.05
N LEU A 457 -23.87 5.09 -9.92
CA LEU A 457 -24.66 4.88 -8.69
C LEU A 457 -26.16 5.00 -8.94
N GLN A 458 -26.57 6.03 -9.69
CA GLN A 458 -27.97 6.28 -10.07
C GLN A 458 -28.49 5.19 -11.01
N HIS A 459 -27.72 4.80 -12.02
CA HIS A 459 -28.13 3.78 -12.99
C HIS A 459 -28.33 2.40 -12.35
N PHE A 460 -27.43 2.04 -11.43
CA PHE A 460 -27.42 0.74 -10.76
C PHE A 460 -28.19 0.74 -9.42
N SER A 461 -29.04 1.73 -9.14
CA SER A 461 -29.88 1.71 -7.95
C SER A 461 -30.88 0.55 -7.99
N PHE A 462 -31.22 0.03 -6.81
CA PHE A 462 -32.18 -1.05 -6.60
C PHE A 462 -33.49 -0.53 -6.04
#